data_AF-A0A2E7EH03-F1
#
_entry.id   AF-A0A2E7EH03-F1
#
_cell.length_a   1.000
_cell.length_b   1.000
_cell.length_c   1.000
_cell.angle_alpha   90.00
_cell.angle_beta   90.00
_cell.angle_gamma   90.00
#
_symmetry.space_group_name_H-M   'P 1'
#
loop_
_entity.id
_entity.type
_entity.pdbx_description
1 polymer ?
#
loop_
_entity_poly.entity_id
_entity_poly.type
_entity_poly.pdbx_seq_one_letter_code
_entity_poly.pdbx_strand_id
1 'polypeptide(L)'
;MHMCCLNFHSICRDTVALFFVLITTTSAASQEVWTFEEHVSPFLSKYCTSCHGQEEMESGIRVDQLDGELRGRRQFPWKAIDKHVGEESMPPEGEPQPTADERKALALWIDGAIQKSLLRDKERNGSALDNTIVLFGSGVSTTHNPRNLPTMLAGGANMGLKHGTYWRQENSHMSKLFLSILHSMGIHQESFADSTGTLTDSIFLDA
;
A
#
# COMPACT_ATOMS: atom_id res chain seq x y z
N MET A 1 -55.98 -11.89 -41.85
CA MET A 1 -55.97 -13.31 -42.26
C MET A 1 -54.75 -13.97 -41.61
N HIS A 2 -55.02 -15.05 -40.85
CA HIS A 2 -54.15 -16.07 -40.24
C HIS A 2 -52.83 -15.64 -39.59
N MET A 3 -52.66 -15.67 -38.25
CA MET A 3 -52.71 -16.82 -37.32
C MET A 3 -51.68 -17.90 -37.64
N CYS A 4 -50.66 -18.05 -36.79
CA CYS A 4 -50.42 -19.33 -36.11
C CYS A 4 -49.41 -19.18 -34.96
N CYS A 5 -49.92 -19.12 -33.73
CA CYS A 5 -49.26 -19.65 -32.55
C CYS A 5 -49.14 -21.18 -32.71
N LEU A 6 -48.01 -21.79 -32.35
CA LEU A 6 -48.00 -23.16 -31.83
C LEU A 6 -46.86 -23.32 -30.83
N ASN A 7 -47.29 -23.51 -29.58
CA ASN A 7 -46.54 -24.13 -28.50
C ASN A 7 -46.73 -25.66 -28.58
N PHE A 8 -45.92 -26.36 -27.79
CA PHE A 8 -46.11 -27.72 -27.24
C PHE A 8 -45.43 -28.92 -27.93
N HIS A 9 -44.44 -29.43 -27.17
CA HIS A 9 -44.27 -30.81 -26.71
C HIS A 9 -43.34 -31.78 -27.45
N SER A 10 -42.51 -32.41 -26.60
CA SER A 10 -41.94 -33.76 -26.74
C SER A 10 -40.57 -33.89 -27.41
N ILE A 11 -39.50 -33.78 -26.60
CA ILE A 11 -38.45 -34.82 -26.53
C ILE A 11 -38.02 -34.95 -25.05
N CYS A 12 -38.60 -35.93 -24.37
CA CYS A 12 -38.03 -36.59 -23.21
C CYS A 12 -37.20 -37.76 -23.75
N ARG A 13 -35.88 -37.80 -23.48
CA ARG A 13 -35.15 -38.95 -22.89
C ARG A 13 -33.65 -38.92 -23.19
N ASP A 14 -32.90 -39.01 -22.09
CA ASP A 14 -31.70 -39.83 -21.94
C ASP A 14 -30.41 -39.40 -22.65
N THR A 15 -29.76 -38.35 -22.13
CA THR A 15 -28.30 -38.42 -21.86
C THR A 15 -27.90 -37.36 -20.84
N VAL A 16 -28.05 -37.66 -19.55
CA VAL A 16 -27.31 -36.95 -18.51
C VAL A 16 -25.87 -37.43 -18.64
N ALA A 17 -25.08 -36.70 -19.43
CA ALA A 17 -23.63 -36.86 -19.43
C ALA A 17 -23.13 -36.44 -18.05
N LEU A 18 -22.96 -37.42 -17.16
CA LEU A 18 -22.29 -37.25 -15.88
C LEU A 18 -20.83 -36.90 -16.19
N PHE A 19 -20.54 -35.61 -16.37
CA PHE A 19 -19.18 -35.11 -16.27
C PHE A 19 -18.77 -35.25 -14.80
N PHE A 20 -18.18 -36.41 -14.47
CA PHE A 20 -17.33 -36.53 -13.29
C PHE A 20 -16.16 -35.57 -13.50
N VAL A 21 -16.31 -34.34 -13.01
CA VAL A 21 -15.17 -33.47 -12.74
C VAL A 21 -14.38 -34.21 -11.67
N LEU A 22 -13.30 -34.87 -12.09
CA LEU A 22 -12.32 -35.45 -11.20
C LEU A 22 -11.67 -34.27 -10.48
N ILE A 23 -12.20 -33.89 -9.31
CA ILE A 23 -11.57 -32.90 -8.44
C ILE A 23 -10.31 -33.58 -7.91
N THR A 24 -9.21 -33.47 -8.66
CA THR A 24 -7.89 -33.83 -8.16
C THR A 24 -7.58 -32.85 -7.05
N THR A 25 -7.63 -33.31 -5.80
CA THR A 25 -7.17 -32.56 -4.64
C THR A 25 -5.67 -32.36 -4.80
N THR A 26 -5.26 -31.24 -5.38
CA THR A 26 -3.88 -30.77 -5.32
C THR A 26 -3.56 -30.51 -3.86
N SER A 27 -2.79 -31.40 -3.24
CA SER A 27 -2.25 -31.16 -1.90
C SER A 27 -1.35 -29.93 -2.00
N ALA A 28 -1.80 -28.81 -1.43
CA ALA A 28 -0.96 -27.64 -1.26
C ALA A 28 0.23 -28.06 -0.40
N ALA A 29 1.44 -28.08 -0.98
CA ALA A 29 2.66 -28.28 -0.22
C ALA A 29 2.73 -27.17 0.85
N SER A 30 2.80 -27.57 2.11
CA SER A 30 2.99 -26.65 3.24
C SER A 30 4.34 -25.96 3.06
N GLN A 31 4.33 -24.68 2.70
CA GLN A 31 5.55 -23.89 2.79
C GLN A 31 5.86 -23.66 4.27
N GLU A 32 7.04 -24.07 4.72
CA GLU A 32 7.52 -23.70 6.06
C GLU A 32 7.66 -22.18 6.11
N VAL A 33 6.86 -21.56 6.97
CA VAL A 33 6.89 -20.11 7.18
C VAL A 33 8.01 -19.82 8.16
N TRP A 34 9.10 -19.22 7.66
CA TRP A 34 10.20 -18.79 8.50
C TRP A 34 9.74 -17.72 9.51
N THR A 35 10.38 -17.74 10.67
CA THR A 35 10.27 -16.72 11.73
C THR A 35 11.63 -16.04 11.89
N PHE A 36 11.65 -14.82 12.45
CA PHE A 36 12.91 -14.10 12.63
C PHE A 36 13.84 -14.87 13.58
N GLU A 37 13.32 -15.25 14.74
CA GLU A 37 14.08 -15.80 15.84
C GLU A 37 14.61 -17.22 15.55
N GLU A 38 13.81 -18.06 14.89
CA GLU A 38 14.17 -19.47 14.70
C GLU A 38 14.95 -19.72 13.41
N HIS A 39 14.79 -18.87 12.39
CA HIS A 39 15.34 -19.12 11.06
C HIS A 39 16.27 -18.00 10.58
N VAL A 40 15.80 -16.75 10.60
CA VAL A 40 16.53 -15.63 9.97
C VAL A 40 17.71 -15.17 10.81
N SER A 41 17.54 -15.04 12.13
CA SER A 41 18.64 -14.65 13.02
C SER A 41 19.79 -15.67 12.98
N PRO A 42 19.54 -17.00 13.08
CA PRO A 42 20.57 -18.01 12.86
C PRO A 42 21.19 -17.96 11.46
N PHE A 43 20.40 -17.69 10.41
CA PHE A 43 20.91 -17.51 9.05
C PHE A 43 21.92 -16.35 8.98
N LEU A 44 21.58 -15.18 9.54
CA LEU A 44 22.48 -14.03 9.57
C LEU A 44 23.76 -14.32 10.37
N SER A 45 23.64 -15.02 11.50
CA SER A 45 24.81 -15.44 12.28
C SER A 45 25.73 -16.40 11.54
N LYS A 46 25.16 -17.27 10.70
CA LYS A 46 25.93 -18.27 9.94
C LYS A 46 26.66 -17.66 8.74
N TYR A 47 26.03 -16.73 8.03
CA TYR A 47 26.50 -16.27 6.72
C TYR A 47 27.00 -14.82 6.70
N CYS A 48 26.67 -13.99 7.69
CA CYS A 48 26.86 -12.55 7.57
C CYS A 48 27.67 -11.91 8.71
N THR A 49 27.53 -12.38 9.95
CA THR A 49 28.11 -11.69 11.12
C THR A 49 29.64 -11.71 11.20
N SER A 50 30.32 -12.60 10.48
CA SER A 50 31.79 -12.62 10.43
C SER A 50 32.37 -11.35 9.79
N CYS A 51 31.70 -10.81 8.77
CA CYS A 51 32.14 -9.62 8.02
C CYS A 51 31.30 -8.36 8.34
N HIS A 52 30.06 -8.53 8.82
CA HIS A 52 29.11 -7.44 9.11
C HIS A 52 28.69 -7.38 10.59
N GLY A 53 29.56 -7.81 11.50
CA GLY A 53 29.33 -7.86 12.95
C GLY A 53 29.90 -6.65 13.71
N GLN A 54 30.19 -6.85 15.01
CA GLN A 54 30.71 -5.77 15.86
C GLN A 54 32.16 -5.43 15.58
N GLU A 55 32.96 -6.45 15.27
CA GLU A 55 34.40 -6.37 15.06
C GLU A 55 34.73 -5.95 13.63
N GLU A 56 33.96 -6.42 12.66
CA GLU A 56 34.09 -6.11 11.23
C GLU A 56 32.79 -5.53 10.70
N MET A 57 32.89 -4.41 9.97
CA MET A 57 31.73 -3.68 9.43
C MET A 57 31.94 -3.39 7.95
N GLU A 58 32.09 -4.44 7.16
CA GLU A 58 32.23 -4.31 5.71
C GLU A 58 31.05 -3.53 5.13
N SER A 59 31.34 -2.61 4.21
CA SER A 59 30.34 -1.74 3.56
C SER A 59 29.47 -0.91 4.52
N GLY A 60 29.84 -0.79 5.80
CA GLY A 60 29.14 0.05 6.78
C GLY A 60 27.81 -0.52 7.31
N ILE A 61 27.53 -1.80 7.11
CA ILE A 61 26.31 -2.46 7.61
C ILE A 61 26.60 -3.34 8.83
N ARG A 62 25.69 -3.28 9.81
CA ARG A 62 25.71 -4.05 11.06
C ARG A 62 24.54 -5.02 11.10
N VAL A 63 24.77 -6.25 10.63
CA VAL A 63 23.69 -7.26 10.54
C VAL A 63 23.31 -7.82 11.90
N ASP A 64 24.21 -7.74 12.89
CA ASP A 64 23.97 -8.19 14.27
C ASP A 64 22.92 -7.34 15.02
N GLN A 65 22.63 -6.14 14.52
CA GLN A 65 21.64 -5.24 15.10
C GLN A 65 20.28 -5.29 14.41
N LEU A 66 20.15 -6.12 13.36
CA LEU A 66 18.89 -6.25 12.64
C LEU A 66 17.87 -7.07 13.45
N ASP A 67 16.60 -6.70 13.32
CA ASP A 67 15.47 -7.36 13.94
C ASP A 67 14.38 -7.70 12.90
N GLY A 68 13.36 -8.45 13.32
CA GLY A 68 12.21 -8.81 12.48
C GLY A 68 11.23 -7.66 12.18
N GLU A 69 11.56 -6.41 12.51
CA GLU A 69 10.65 -5.27 12.36
C GLU A 69 11.08 -4.33 11.21
N LEU A 70 10.64 -4.67 10.01
CA LEU A 70 11.02 -4.02 8.74
C LEU A 70 10.17 -2.78 8.43
N ARG A 71 10.12 -1.82 9.36
CA ARG A 71 9.35 -0.57 9.20
C ARG A 71 10.17 0.60 8.67
N GLY A 72 9.58 1.37 7.77
CA GLY A 72 10.14 2.62 7.26
C GLY A 72 11.57 2.44 6.75
N ARG A 73 12.54 3.16 7.33
CA ARG A 73 13.95 3.06 6.94
C ARG A 73 14.63 1.75 7.34
N ARG A 74 14.08 1.00 8.31
CA ARG A 74 14.64 -0.28 8.74
C ARG A 74 14.51 -1.38 7.68
N GLN A 75 13.68 -1.19 6.65
CA GLN A 75 13.58 -2.15 5.55
C GLN A 75 14.78 -2.08 4.57
N PHE A 76 15.56 -1.00 4.55
CA PHE A 76 16.61 -0.81 3.54
C PHE A 76 17.76 -1.82 3.64
N PRO A 77 18.31 -2.11 4.84
CA PRO A 77 19.33 -3.16 4.99
C PRO A 77 18.82 -4.52 4.49
N TRP A 78 17.56 -4.86 4.80
CA TRP A 78 16.94 -6.12 4.38
C TRP A 78 16.75 -6.22 2.87
N LYS A 79 16.37 -5.13 2.19
CA LYS A 79 16.31 -5.10 0.71
C LYS A 79 17.69 -5.28 0.06
N ALA A 80 18.73 -4.74 0.68
CA ALA A 80 20.10 -4.95 0.21
C ALA A 80 20.52 -6.41 0.41
N ILE A 81 20.25 -7.00 1.58
CA ILE A 81 20.51 -8.41 1.87
C ILE A 81 19.80 -9.32 0.86
N ASP A 82 18.49 -9.12 0.68
CA ASP A 82 17.69 -9.89 -0.28
C ASP A 82 18.28 -9.87 -1.70
N LYS A 83 18.61 -8.66 -2.18
CA LYS A 83 19.25 -8.48 -3.49
C LYS A 83 20.57 -9.24 -3.58
N HIS A 84 21.48 -9.00 -2.64
CA HIS A 84 22.84 -9.54 -2.72
C HIS A 84 22.90 -11.06 -2.55
N VAL A 85 22.07 -11.61 -1.65
CA VAL A 85 21.91 -13.05 -1.44
C VAL A 85 21.23 -13.70 -2.65
N GLY A 86 20.22 -13.05 -3.23
CA GLY A 86 19.54 -13.52 -4.43
C GLY A 86 20.46 -13.56 -5.66
N GLU A 87 21.37 -12.59 -5.78
CA GLU A 87 22.38 -12.50 -6.84
C GLU A 87 23.61 -13.39 -6.60
N GLU A 88 23.66 -14.15 -5.48
CA GLU A 88 24.84 -14.96 -5.08
C GLU A 88 26.13 -14.14 -4.94
N SER A 89 25.99 -12.82 -4.74
CA SER A 89 27.11 -11.90 -4.52
C SER A 89 27.55 -11.86 -3.06
N MET A 90 26.69 -12.32 -2.15
CA MET A 90 26.94 -12.44 -0.72
C MET A 90 26.47 -13.80 -0.23
N PRO A 91 27.28 -14.51 0.59
CA PRO A 91 28.65 -14.19 1.04
C PRO A 91 29.68 -14.04 -0.11
N PRO A 92 30.88 -13.46 0.11
CA PRO A 92 31.87 -13.30 -0.95
C PRO A 92 32.47 -14.65 -1.39
N GLU A 93 33.27 -14.62 -2.46
CA GLU A 93 34.00 -15.80 -2.94
C GLU A 93 34.95 -16.33 -1.84
N GLY A 94 34.93 -17.65 -1.64
CA GLY A 94 35.71 -18.33 -0.59
C GLY A 94 34.93 -18.61 0.69
N GLU A 95 33.75 -17.99 0.87
CA GLU A 95 32.85 -18.24 1.98
C GLU A 95 31.68 -19.16 1.58
N PRO A 96 31.08 -19.90 2.52
CA PRO A 96 29.99 -20.83 2.22
C PRO A 96 28.72 -20.09 1.78
N GLN A 97 28.25 -20.39 0.57
CA GLN A 97 26.98 -19.86 0.05
C GLN A 97 25.76 -20.54 0.71
N PRO A 98 24.66 -19.80 0.95
CA PRO A 98 23.37 -20.38 1.25
C PRO A 98 22.82 -21.21 0.08
N THR A 99 22.10 -22.27 0.41
CA THR A 99 21.42 -23.12 -0.58
C THR A 99 20.30 -22.35 -1.29
N ALA A 100 19.90 -22.80 -2.48
CA ALA A 100 18.82 -22.15 -3.24
C ALA A 100 17.49 -22.09 -2.43
N ASP A 101 17.20 -23.12 -1.63
CA ASP A 101 16.01 -23.16 -0.79
C ASP A 101 16.09 -22.16 0.39
N GLU A 102 17.25 -22.05 1.04
CA GLU A 102 17.47 -21.03 2.08
C GLU A 102 17.34 -19.61 1.52
N ARG A 103 17.89 -19.35 0.32
CA ARG A 103 17.76 -18.04 -0.35
C ARG A 103 16.31 -17.71 -0.65
N LYS A 104 15.56 -18.67 -1.21
CA LYS A 104 14.15 -18.52 -1.51
C LYS A 104 13.32 -18.29 -0.25
N ALA A 105 13.60 -19.02 0.82
CA ALA A 105 12.87 -18.88 2.08
C ALA A 105 13.16 -17.54 2.76
N LEU A 106 14.41 -17.07 2.72
CA LEU A 106 14.77 -15.73 3.18
C LEU A 106 14.03 -14.64 2.40
N ALA A 107 14.04 -14.72 1.06
CA ALA A 107 13.35 -13.75 0.20
C ALA A 107 11.84 -13.68 0.51
N LEU A 108 11.18 -14.84 0.59
CA LEU A 108 9.76 -14.93 0.95
C LEU A 108 9.47 -14.33 2.33
N TRP A 109 10.36 -14.57 3.30
CA TRP A 109 10.23 -13.99 4.63
C TRP A 109 10.39 -12.47 4.62
N ILE A 110 11.43 -11.93 3.94
CA ILE A 110 11.68 -10.49 3.85
C ILE A 110 10.48 -9.78 3.21
N ASP A 111 10.00 -10.30 2.08
CA ASP A 111 8.83 -9.75 1.39
C ASP A 111 7.59 -9.77 2.30
N GLY A 112 7.32 -10.91 2.95
CA GLY A 112 6.20 -11.04 3.88
C GLY A 112 6.30 -10.07 5.07
N ALA A 113 7.49 -9.90 5.63
CA ALA A 113 7.74 -9.00 6.74
C ALA A 113 7.54 -7.53 6.35
N ILE A 114 8.01 -7.11 5.16
CA ILE A 114 7.78 -5.77 4.62
C ILE A 114 6.29 -5.53 4.38
N GLN A 115 5.57 -6.48 3.75
CA GLN A 115 4.14 -6.34 3.51
C GLN A 115 3.35 -6.23 4.81
N LYS A 116 3.66 -7.07 5.80
CA LYS A 116 3.02 -7.02 7.13
C LYS A 116 3.25 -5.69 7.84
N SER A 117 4.46 -5.14 7.71
CA SER A 117 4.85 -3.83 8.25
C SER A 117 4.02 -2.69 7.61
N LEU A 118 3.88 -2.69 6.29
CA LEU A 118 3.06 -1.71 5.56
C LEU A 118 1.57 -1.78 5.95
N LEU A 119 1.05 -2.99 6.16
CA LEU A 119 -0.34 -3.19 6.60
C LEU A 119 -0.56 -2.68 8.03
N ARG A 120 0.38 -2.89 8.95
CA ARG A 120 0.29 -2.36 10.33
C ARG A 120 0.30 -0.85 10.39
N ASP A 121 1.05 -0.18 9.51
CA ASP A 121 1.05 1.28 9.45
C ASP A 121 -0.32 1.84 9.04
N LYS A 122 -1.10 1.10 8.23
CA LYS A 122 -2.50 1.42 7.92
C LYS A 122 -3.44 1.30 9.13
N GLU A 123 -3.13 0.42 10.08
CA GLU A 123 -3.98 0.18 11.25
C GLU A 123 -3.83 1.25 12.34
N ARG A 124 -2.66 1.90 12.45
CA ARG A 124 -2.38 2.78 13.61
C ARG A 124 -3.11 4.13 13.56
N ASN A 125 -3.35 4.69 12.37
CA ASN A 125 -4.07 5.96 12.16
C ASN A 125 -4.72 6.00 10.76
N GLY A 126 -5.23 4.87 10.24
CA GLY A 126 -5.71 4.80 8.86
C GLY A 126 -4.58 4.78 7.82
N SER A 127 -4.95 4.81 6.55
CA SER A 127 -4.02 4.84 5.42
C SER A 127 -3.23 6.15 5.34
N ALA A 128 -2.14 6.15 4.56
CA ALA A 128 -1.40 7.38 4.26
C ALA A 128 -2.29 8.49 3.67
N LEU A 129 -3.33 8.10 2.90
CA LEU A 129 -4.30 9.04 2.34
C LEU A 129 -5.25 9.60 3.41
N ASP A 130 -5.54 8.87 4.48
CA ASP A 130 -6.40 9.40 5.56
C ASP A 130 -5.72 10.56 6.31
N ASN A 131 -4.38 10.64 6.22
CA ASN A 131 -3.53 11.64 6.87
C ASN A 131 -2.86 12.61 5.88
N THR A 132 -3.30 12.68 4.61
CA THR A 132 -2.72 13.56 3.60
C THR A 132 -3.83 14.21 2.80
N ILE A 133 -3.77 15.51 2.55
CA ILE A 133 -4.69 16.19 1.61
C ILE A 133 -3.97 16.42 0.28
N VAL A 134 -4.53 15.88 -0.80
CA VAL A 134 -4.09 16.10 -2.17
C VAL A 134 -5.08 17.05 -2.84
N LEU A 135 -4.61 18.27 -3.13
CA LEU A 135 -5.30 19.21 -4.00
C LEU A 135 -4.71 19.10 -5.40
N PHE A 136 -5.52 18.70 -6.37
CA PHE A 136 -5.13 18.58 -7.76
C PHE A 136 -6.10 19.34 -8.66
N GLY A 137 -5.61 20.24 -9.50
CA GLY A 137 -6.46 21.06 -10.36
C GLY A 137 -5.68 22.09 -11.16
N SER A 138 -6.39 22.83 -12.01
CA SER A 138 -5.79 23.85 -12.85
C SER A 138 -5.64 25.18 -12.10
N GLY A 139 -4.47 25.80 -12.24
CA GLY A 139 -4.28 27.21 -11.97
C GLY A 139 -5.04 28.08 -12.97
N VAL A 140 -5.22 29.35 -12.61
CA VAL A 140 -5.99 30.34 -13.37
C VAL A 140 -5.32 30.69 -14.70
N SER A 141 -6.13 30.96 -15.74
CA SER A 141 -5.68 31.48 -17.04
C SER A 141 -5.33 32.99 -16.96
N THR A 142 -5.03 33.62 -18.10
CA THR A 142 -4.56 35.01 -18.25
C THR A 142 -5.39 36.07 -17.52
N THR A 143 -6.69 35.82 -17.30
CA THR A 143 -7.61 36.76 -16.65
C THR A 143 -7.76 36.59 -15.14
N HIS A 144 -7.00 35.69 -14.49
CA HIS A 144 -6.99 35.48 -13.03
C HIS A 144 -8.39 35.38 -12.40
N ASN A 145 -9.31 34.65 -13.02
CA ASN A 145 -10.65 34.41 -12.47
C ASN A 145 -10.69 33.08 -11.68
N PRO A 146 -10.62 33.08 -10.33
CA PRO A 146 -10.57 31.88 -9.51
C PRO A 146 -11.94 31.22 -9.27
N ARG A 147 -12.97 31.59 -10.03
CA ARG A 147 -14.34 31.08 -9.83
C ARG A 147 -14.53 29.75 -10.55
N ASN A 148 -15.09 28.76 -9.83
CA ASN A 148 -15.53 27.46 -10.37
C ASN A 148 -14.45 26.73 -11.19
N LEU A 149 -13.22 26.69 -10.68
CA LEU A 149 -12.15 25.91 -11.30
C LEU A 149 -12.38 24.41 -11.04
N PRO A 150 -12.11 23.53 -12.01
CA PRO A 150 -12.10 22.10 -11.76
C PRO A 150 -10.94 21.77 -10.81
N THR A 151 -11.27 21.50 -9.56
CA THR A 151 -10.34 21.07 -8.52
C THR A 151 -10.82 19.76 -7.92
N MET A 152 -9.91 18.79 -7.84
CA MET A 152 -10.07 17.55 -7.12
C MET A 152 -9.40 17.69 -5.76
N LEU A 153 -10.11 17.30 -4.71
CA LEU A 153 -9.57 17.17 -3.36
C LEU A 153 -9.73 15.72 -2.92
N ALA A 154 -8.65 15.11 -2.45
CA ALA A 154 -8.63 13.72 -2.01
C ALA A 154 -7.71 13.53 -0.79
N GLY A 155 -7.98 12.50 0.01
CA GLY A 155 -7.32 12.25 1.28
C GLY A 155 -7.78 13.17 2.42
N GLY A 156 -7.24 12.98 3.63
CA GLY A 156 -7.52 13.81 4.80
C GLY A 156 -8.78 13.38 5.57
N ALA A 157 -9.17 12.11 5.52
CA ALA A 157 -10.30 11.61 6.31
C ALA A 157 -10.13 11.88 7.82
N ASN A 158 -8.90 11.74 8.35
CA ASN A 158 -8.58 12.09 9.74
C ASN A 158 -8.42 13.60 9.98
N MET A 159 -8.47 14.40 8.92
CA MET A 159 -8.51 15.86 8.94
C MET A 159 -9.93 16.38 8.68
N GLY A 160 -10.93 15.50 8.67
CA GLY A 160 -12.34 15.86 8.50
C GLY A 160 -12.82 15.95 7.05
N LEU A 161 -12.04 15.50 6.06
CA LEU A 161 -12.48 15.51 4.65
C LEU A 161 -13.35 14.30 4.32
N LYS A 162 -14.52 14.57 3.70
CA LYS A 162 -15.44 13.55 3.17
C LYS A 162 -15.19 13.29 1.69
N HIS A 163 -14.56 12.16 1.38
CA HIS A 163 -14.38 11.71 -0.01
C HIS A 163 -15.66 11.24 -0.68
N GLY A 164 -15.56 11.02 -2.00
CA GLY A 164 -16.61 10.36 -2.80
C GLY A 164 -17.79 11.26 -3.14
N THR A 165 -17.64 12.58 -2.96
CA THR A 165 -18.68 13.56 -3.24
C THR A 165 -18.26 14.45 -4.40
N TYR A 166 -19.21 14.75 -5.28
CA TYR A 166 -19.09 15.88 -6.20
C TYR A 166 -19.70 17.09 -5.52
N TRP A 167 -18.86 18.07 -5.19
CA TRP A 167 -19.29 19.29 -4.51
C TRP A 167 -19.10 20.49 -5.44
N ARG A 168 -20.12 21.34 -5.49
CA ARG A 168 -20.12 22.56 -6.29
C ARG A 168 -20.86 23.65 -5.52
N GLN A 169 -20.23 24.81 -5.40
CA GLN A 169 -20.84 26.00 -4.81
C GLN A 169 -20.73 27.17 -5.79
N GLU A 170 -21.85 27.80 -6.07
CA GLU A 170 -21.89 29.00 -6.89
C GLU A 170 -21.34 30.19 -6.09
N ASN A 171 -20.59 31.07 -6.74
CA ASN A 171 -20.07 32.32 -6.17
C ASN A 171 -19.13 32.16 -4.94
N SER A 172 -18.45 31.02 -4.82
CA SER A 172 -17.39 30.83 -3.81
C SER A 172 -16.00 31.21 -4.34
N HIS A 173 -15.15 31.72 -3.46
CA HIS A 173 -13.76 32.06 -3.77
C HIS A 173 -12.85 30.88 -3.42
N MET A 174 -11.88 30.58 -4.29
CA MET A 174 -10.90 29.52 -4.04
C MET A 174 -10.09 29.75 -2.74
N SER A 175 -9.91 31.00 -2.32
CA SER A 175 -9.28 31.35 -1.04
C SER A 175 -10.00 30.76 0.18
N LYS A 176 -11.33 30.58 0.12
CA LYS A 176 -12.09 29.86 1.16
C LYS A 176 -11.76 28.37 1.21
N LEU A 177 -11.50 27.74 0.05
CA LEU A 177 -11.05 26.34 0.01
C LEU A 177 -9.71 26.20 0.73
N PHE A 178 -8.74 27.06 0.42
CA PHE A 178 -7.43 27.03 1.08
C PHE A 178 -7.52 27.28 2.58
N LEU A 179 -8.35 28.25 3.01
CA LEU A 179 -8.58 28.50 4.43
C LEU A 179 -9.20 27.29 5.14
N SER A 180 -10.14 26.60 4.47
CA SER A 180 -10.75 25.36 4.99
C SER A 180 -9.74 24.23 5.11
N ILE A 181 -8.82 24.09 4.14
CA ILE A 181 -7.71 23.12 4.23
C ILE A 181 -6.82 23.44 5.43
N LEU A 182 -6.43 24.71 5.63
CA LEU A 182 -5.60 25.10 6.77
C LEU A 182 -6.27 24.73 8.11
N HIS A 183 -7.56 25.05 8.25
CA HIS A 183 -8.33 24.72 9.46
C HIS A 183 -8.45 23.21 9.67
N SER A 184 -8.69 22.44 8.61
CA SER A 184 -8.74 20.97 8.64
C SER A 184 -7.42 20.33 9.12
N MET A 185 -6.30 21.03 8.90
CA MET A 185 -4.97 20.63 9.36
C MET A 185 -4.65 21.15 10.78
N GLY A 186 -5.60 21.79 11.47
CA GLY A 186 -5.41 22.40 12.79
C GLY A 186 -4.67 23.75 12.77
N ILE A 187 -4.49 24.36 11.59
CA ILE A 187 -3.85 25.66 11.43
C ILE A 187 -4.92 26.75 11.39
N HIS A 188 -5.20 27.36 12.55
CA HIS A 188 -6.26 28.36 12.70
C HIS A 188 -5.81 29.77 12.30
N GLN A 189 -5.83 30.06 11.00
CA GLN A 189 -5.68 31.43 10.48
C GLN A 189 -7.03 32.13 10.40
N GLU A 190 -7.09 33.43 10.73
CA GLU A 190 -8.33 34.22 10.62
C GLU A 190 -8.74 34.50 9.17
N SER A 191 -7.77 34.50 8.24
CA SER A 191 -8.00 34.77 6.83
C SER A 191 -6.94 34.14 5.94
N PHE A 192 -7.27 34.00 4.66
CA PHE A 192 -6.33 33.65 3.60
C PHE A 192 -6.68 34.46 2.34
N ALA A 193 -5.71 35.21 1.83
CA ALA A 193 -5.89 36.18 0.74
C ALA A 193 -7.07 37.15 1.03
N ASP A 194 -8.09 37.16 0.18
CA ASP A 194 -9.29 37.98 0.28
C ASP A 194 -10.41 37.35 1.12
N SER A 195 -10.25 36.11 1.59
CA SER A 195 -11.28 35.38 2.33
C SER A 195 -11.03 35.40 3.84
N THR A 196 -12.07 35.77 4.60
CA THR A 196 -12.12 35.75 6.07
C THR A 196 -12.97 34.60 6.63
N GLY A 197 -13.35 33.64 5.80
CA GLY A 197 -14.21 32.52 6.19
C GLY A 197 -13.97 31.26 5.37
N THR A 198 -14.30 30.11 5.95
CA THR A 198 -14.19 28.79 5.32
C THR A 198 -15.36 28.51 4.36
N LEU A 199 -15.30 27.36 3.69
CA LEU A 199 -16.39 26.86 2.87
C LEU A 199 -17.54 26.38 3.76
N THR A 200 -18.75 26.84 3.47
CA THR A 200 -20.01 26.38 4.11
C THR A 200 -20.62 25.22 3.31
N ASP A 201 -21.39 24.35 3.99
CA ASP A 201 -22.03 23.17 3.38
C ASP A 201 -21.05 22.34 2.53
N SER A 202 -19.85 22.14 3.06
CA SER A 202 -18.70 21.68 2.30
C SER A 202 -18.32 20.23 2.59
N ILE A 203 -17.28 19.77 1.91
CA ILE A 203 -16.67 18.44 2.12
C ILE A 203 -15.83 18.38 3.40
N PHE A 204 -15.59 19.50 4.07
CA PHE A 204 -14.95 19.56 5.37
C PHE A 204 -16.01 19.39 6.46
N LEU A 205 -15.78 18.46 7.36
CA LEU A 205 -16.54 18.35 8.60
C LEU A 205 -16.19 19.54 9.50
N ASP A 206 -17.21 20.16 10.09
CA ASP A 206 -17.00 21.14 11.15
C ASP A 206 -16.18 20.47 12.26
N ALA A 207 -15.03 21.06 12.57
CA ALA A 207 -14.15 20.62 13.65
C ALA A 207 -14.72 21.00 15.02
#